data_AF-A0A2U0SMT1-F1
#
_entry.id   AF-A0A2U0SMT1-F1
#
_cell.length_a   1.000
_cell.length_b   1.000
_cell.length_c   1.000
_cell.angle_alpha   90.00
_cell.angle_beta   90.00
_cell.angle_gamma   90.00
#
_symmetry.space_group_name_H-M   'P 1'
#
loop_
_entity.id
_entity.type
_entity.pdbx_description
1 polymer ?
#
loop_
_entity_poly.entity_id
_entity_poly.type
_entity_poly.pdbx_seq_one_letter_code
_entity_poly.pdbx_strand_id
1 'polypeptide(L)'
;MNKELDYSKLNAVELKAISIAYENMLQHTNNSPYPYFSAVMETLGEQFIDYPAENAGSLKIFYDELTTISRHLLALAPTPPSLDPDELANLVSNDELIDGMLKTGLVTTLVSDLQAIQKMIEIRLAMIEHGTTTGAYYEIH
;
A
#
# COMPACT_ATOMS: atom_id res chain seq x y z
N MET A 1 -30.96 11.03 -7.50
CA MET A 1 -31.48 11.06 -6.11
C MET A 1 -30.28 10.86 -5.19
N ASN A 2 -29.66 11.94 -4.71
CA ASN A 2 -28.50 11.90 -3.79
C ASN A 2 -28.98 11.47 -2.40
N LYS A 3 -28.99 10.16 -2.12
CA LYS A 3 -28.99 9.70 -0.73
C LYS A 3 -27.56 9.83 -0.23
N GLU A 4 -27.38 10.51 0.89
CA GLU A 4 -26.10 10.51 1.59
C GLU A 4 -25.64 9.06 1.84
N LEU A 5 -24.32 8.82 1.74
CA LEU A 5 -23.74 7.52 2.05
C LEU A 5 -23.99 7.20 3.54
N ASP A 6 -24.48 5.99 3.81
CA ASP A 6 -24.77 5.53 5.16
C ASP A 6 -23.54 4.80 5.72
N TYR A 7 -22.83 5.46 6.63
CA TYR A 7 -21.64 4.92 7.29
C TYR A 7 -21.93 4.29 8.65
N SER A 8 -23.20 4.16 9.06
CA SER A 8 -23.58 3.73 10.42
C SER A 8 -23.11 2.33 10.81
N LYS A 9 -22.82 1.48 9.81
CA LYS A 9 -22.33 0.10 10.02
C LYS A 9 -20.82 0.00 10.17
N LEU A 10 -20.07 1.08 9.90
CA LEU A 10 -18.62 1.06 9.91
C LEU A 10 -18.06 1.19 11.31
N ASN A 11 -16.97 0.47 11.56
CA ASN A 11 -16.19 0.64 12.77
C ASN A 11 -15.28 1.88 12.69
N ALA A 12 -14.69 2.26 13.83
CA ALA A 12 -13.85 3.45 13.92
C ALA A 12 -12.61 3.43 13.01
N VAL A 13 -12.06 2.25 12.72
CA VAL A 13 -10.89 2.11 11.83
C VAL A 13 -11.31 2.33 10.38
N GLU A 14 -12.41 1.73 9.95
CA GLU A 14 -12.96 1.88 8.59
C GLU A 14 -13.35 3.33 8.31
N LEU A 15 -14.04 3.97 9.26
CA LEU A 15 -14.39 5.39 9.16
C LEU A 15 -13.14 6.27 9.02
N LYS A 16 -12.10 5.99 9.80
CA LYS A 16 -10.85 6.74 9.76
C LYS A 16 -10.08 6.52 8.45
N ALA A 17 -10.06 5.29 7.95
CA ALA A 17 -9.44 4.98 6.66
C ALA A 17 -10.11 5.75 5.51
N ILE A 18 -11.45 5.80 5.49
CA ILE A 18 -12.21 6.60 4.51
C ILE A 18 -11.92 8.11 4.69
N SER A 19 -11.89 8.61 5.92
CA SER A 19 -11.57 10.02 6.21
C SER A 19 -10.20 10.41 5.68
N ILE A 20 -9.17 9.60 5.94
CA ILE A 20 -7.80 9.85 5.47
C ILE A 20 -7.74 9.81 3.94
N ALA A 21 -8.40 8.83 3.31
CA ALA A 21 -8.45 8.75 1.85
C ALA A 21 -9.12 9.98 1.23
N TYR A 22 -10.18 10.49 1.85
CA TYR A 22 -10.86 11.71 1.43
C TYR A 22 -9.97 12.96 1.63
N GLU A 23 -9.30 13.08 2.77
CA GLU A 23 -8.34 14.16 3.06
C GLU A 23 -7.18 14.16 2.06
N ASN A 24 -6.63 12.98 1.74
CA ASN A 24 -5.60 12.82 0.71
C ASN A 24 -6.04 13.35 -0.65
N MET A 25 -7.28 13.05 -1.05
CA MET A 25 -7.86 13.57 -2.29
C MET A 25 -7.96 15.11 -2.26
N LEU A 26 -8.45 15.68 -1.15
CA LEU A 26 -8.60 17.13 -1.00
C LEU A 26 -7.25 17.87 -0.96
N GLN A 27 -6.25 17.27 -0.33
CA GLN A 27 -4.94 17.90 -0.09
C GLN A 27 -3.88 17.48 -1.13
N HIS A 28 -4.23 16.60 -2.07
CA HIS A 28 -3.30 15.99 -3.02
C HIS A 28 -2.10 15.32 -2.33
N THR A 29 -2.36 14.63 -1.23
CA THR A 29 -1.38 13.85 -0.46
C THR A 29 -1.64 12.36 -0.59
N ASN A 30 -0.74 11.54 -0.04
CA ASN A 30 -0.78 10.07 -0.16
C ASN A 30 -0.58 9.38 1.20
N ASN A 31 -1.08 9.97 2.29
CA ASN A 31 -0.94 9.39 3.62
C ASN A 31 -1.61 8.01 3.68
N SER A 32 -1.02 7.05 4.39
CA SER A 32 -1.64 5.73 4.54
C SER A 32 -3.01 5.82 5.26
N PRO A 33 -4.09 5.28 4.69
CA PRO A 33 -5.36 5.06 5.39
C PRO A 33 -5.23 4.20 6.67
N TYR A 34 -4.15 3.41 6.78
CA TYR A 34 -3.83 2.58 7.94
C TYR A 34 -2.45 2.96 8.51
N PRO A 35 -2.29 4.16 9.08
CA PRO A 35 -0.98 4.74 9.35
C PRO A 35 -0.14 3.95 10.35
N TYR A 36 -0.77 3.32 11.36
CA TYR A 36 -0.06 2.48 12.32
C TYR A 36 0.39 1.15 11.72
N PHE A 37 -0.37 0.58 10.78
CA PHE A 37 0.04 -0.61 10.07
C PHE A 37 1.27 -0.31 9.20
N SER A 38 1.20 0.77 8.40
CA SER A 38 2.31 1.18 7.55
C SER A 38 3.58 1.51 8.36
N ALA A 39 3.46 2.20 9.50
CA ALA A 39 4.60 2.47 10.36
C ALA A 39 5.28 1.19 10.91
N VAL A 40 4.49 0.16 11.26
CA VAL A 40 5.03 -1.14 11.68
C VAL A 40 5.70 -1.86 10.50
N MET A 41 5.08 -1.84 9.32
CA MET A 41 5.64 -2.46 8.12
C MET A 41 6.96 -1.81 7.70
N GLU A 42 7.05 -0.48 7.78
CA GLU A 42 8.29 0.27 7.57
C GLU A 42 9.39 -0.18 8.54
N THR A 43 9.08 -0.23 9.85
CA THR A 43 10.03 -0.69 10.88
C THR A 43 10.51 -2.13 10.63
N LEU A 44 9.62 -3.02 10.19
CA LEU A 44 9.98 -4.39 9.81
C LEU A 44 10.86 -4.40 8.54
N GLY A 45 10.55 -3.54 7.57
CA GLY A 45 11.33 -3.35 6.35
C GLY A 45 12.75 -2.87 6.60
N GLU A 46 12.94 -1.96 7.55
CA GLU A 46 14.24 -1.44 7.94
C GLU A 46 15.21 -2.55 8.38
N GLN A 47 14.69 -3.63 8.99
CA GLN A 47 15.51 -4.77 9.42
C GLN A 47 16.25 -5.47 8.26
N PHE A 48 15.77 -5.32 7.02
CA PHE A 48 16.44 -5.90 5.85
C PHE A 48 17.77 -5.22 5.52
N ILE A 49 18.05 -4.02 6.04
CA ILE A 49 19.35 -3.34 5.83
C ILE A 49 20.53 -4.13 6.44
N ASP A 50 20.25 -4.94 7.46
CA ASP A 50 21.23 -5.77 8.16
C ASP A 50 21.09 -7.26 7.78
N TYR A 51 20.32 -7.58 6.74
CA TYR A 51 20.07 -8.98 6.35
C TYR A 51 21.38 -9.70 5.97
N PRO A 52 21.61 -10.96 6.41
CA PRO A 52 22.92 -11.62 6.24
C PRO A 52 23.33 -11.78 4.76
N ALA A 53 24.60 -11.48 4.46
CA ALA A 53 25.12 -11.47 3.09
C ALA A 53 25.19 -12.88 2.48
N GLU A 54 25.43 -13.90 3.30
CA GLU A 54 25.40 -15.31 2.94
C GLU A 54 24.03 -15.76 2.39
N ASN A 55 22.96 -15.01 2.70
CA ASN A 55 21.59 -15.30 2.29
C ASN A 55 21.10 -14.36 1.17
N ALA A 56 21.99 -13.64 0.49
CA ALA A 56 21.61 -12.71 -0.59
C ALA A 56 20.76 -13.36 -1.69
N GLY A 57 21.02 -14.63 -2.02
CA GLY A 57 20.23 -15.38 -2.99
C GLY A 57 18.76 -15.52 -2.58
N SER A 58 18.50 -15.88 -1.32
CA SER A 58 17.14 -15.96 -0.77
C SER A 58 16.48 -14.59 -0.70
N LEU A 59 17.25 -13.54 -0.36
CA LEU A 59 16.74 -12.18 -0.30
C LEU A 59 16.28 -11.66 -1.68
N LYS A 60 17.01 -12.02 -2.74
CA LYS A 60 16.63 -11.71 -4.12
C LYS A 60 15.34 -12.43 -4.54
N ILE A 61 15.21 -13.72 -4.22
CA ILE A 61 13.98 -14.47 -4.49
C ILE A 61 12.79 -13.84 -3.76
N PHE A 62 12.97 -13.46 -2.50
CA PHE A 62 11.93 -12.79 -1.73
C PHE A 62 11.51 -11.45 -2.36
N TYR A 63 12.45 -10.65 -2.88
CA TYR A 63 12.13 -9.44 -3.63
C TYR A 63 11.25 -9.73 -4.87
N ASP A 64 11.54 -10.79 -5.63
CA ASP A 64 10.75 -11.19 -6.80
C ASP A 64 9.34 -11.69 -6.40
N GLU A 65 9.25 -12.39 -5.27
CA GLU A 65 7.97 -12.80 -4.67
C GLU A 65 7.13 -11.59 -4.27
N LEU A 66 7.73 -10.60 -3.60
CA LEU A 66 7.05 -9.34 -3.24
C LEU A 66 6.52 -8.61 -4.48
N THR A 67 7.32 -8.54 -5.55
CA THR A 67 6.88 -7.96 -6.84
C THR A 67 5.65 -8.67 -7.38
N THR A 68 5.67 -10.00 -7.34
CA THR A 68 4.57 -10.83 -7.84
C THR A 68 3.31 -10.65 -7.00
N ILE A 69 3.44 -10.64 -5.67
CA ILE A 69 2.35 -10.43 -4.72
C ILE A 69 1.74 -9.04 -4.96
N SER A 70 2.55 -7.99 -5.01
CA SER A 70 2.09 -6.61 -5.26
C SER A 70 1.31 -6.49 -6.57
N ARG A 71 1.79 -7.09 -7.65
CA ARG A 71 1.08 -7.12 -8.94
C ARG A 71 -0.28 -7.80 -8.83
N HIS A 72 -0.37 -8.93 -8.14
CA HIS A 72 -1.63 -9.65 -7.97
C HIS A 72 -2.60 -8.94 -7.03
N LEU A 73 -2.11 -8.30 -5.96
CA LEU A 73 -2.92 -7.46 -5.09
C LEU A 73 -3.56 -6.30 -5.86
N LEU A 74 -2.79 -5.59 -6.67
CA LEU A 74 -3.32 -4.51 -7.53
C LEU A 74 -4.40 -5.02 -8.50
N ALA A 75 -4.26 -6.23 -9.02
CA ALA A 75 -5.27 -6.84 -9.88
C ALA A 75 -6.55 -7.25 -9.14
N LEU A 76 -6.51 -7.36 -7.80
CA LEU A 76 -7.67 -7.59 -6.95
C LEU A 76 -8.34 -6.28 -6.49
N ALA A 77 -7.73 -5.12 -6.76
CA ALA A 77 -8.36 -3.84 -6.45
C ALA A 77 -9.69 -3.74 -7.21
N PRO A 78 -10.78 -3.33 -6.54
CA PRO A 78 -12.05 -3.15 -7.23
C PRO A 78 -11.90 -2.07 -8.31
N THR A 79 -12.57 -2.26 -9.44
CA THR A 79 -12.59 -1.26 -10.51
C THR A 79 -13.10 0.07 -9.95
N PRO A 80 -12.41 1.19 -10.19
CA PRO A 80 -12.90 2.49 -9.77
C PRO A 80 -14.32 2.71 -10.30
N PRO A 81 -15.22 3.28 -9.48
CA PRO A 81 -16.55 3.62 -9.97
C PRO A 81 -16.46 4.61 -11.13
N SER A 82 -17.48 4.59 -12.00
CA SER A 82 -17.61 5.58 -13.08
C SER A 82 -17.62 7.00 -12.50
N LEU A 83 -17.06 7.95 -13.26
CA LEU A 83 -17.15 9.37 -12.92
C LEU A 83 -18.53 9.96 -13.27
N ASP A 84 -19.37 9.22 -13.99
CA ASP A 84 -20.74 9.62 -14.31
C ASP A 84 -21.67 9.36 -13.10
N PRO A 85 -22.29 10.42 -12.52
CA PRO A 85 -23.19 10.29 -11.38
C PRO A 85 -24.43 9.42 -11.65
N ASP A 86 -24.93 9.40 -12.88
CA ASP A 86 -26.10 8.60 -13.27
C ASP A 86 -25.72 7.13 -13.46
N GLU A 87 -24.50 6.84 -13.90
CA GLU A 87 -23.96 5.47 -13.90
C GLU A 87 -23.72 4.98 -12.46
N LEU A 88 -23.11 5.81 -11.61
CA LEU A 88 -22.87 5.53 -10.19
C LEU A 88 -24.14 5.19 -9.41
N ALA A 89 -25.20 5.96 -9.61
CA ALA A 89 -26.49 5.76 -8.92
C ALA A 89 -27.22 4.48 -9.36
N ASN A 90 -26.89 3.94 -10.54
CA ASN A 90 -27.50 2.74 -11.11
C ASN A 90 -26.62 1.49 -11.00
N LEU A 91 -25.31 1.62 -10.77
CA LEU A 91 -24.36 0.50 -10.80
C LEU A 91 -24.10 -0.18 -9.45
N VAL A 92 -24.24 0.50 -8.32
CA VAL A 92 -23.79 -0.03 -7.02
C VAL A 92 -24.58 0.54 -5.84
N SER A 93 -24.88 -0.31 -4.87
CA SER A 93 -25.48 0.09 -3.59
C SER A 93 -24.48 0.86 -2.72
N ASN A 94 -24.99 1.62 -1.72
CA ASN A 94 -24.14 2.32 -0.75
C ASN A 94 -23.14 1.37 -0.05
N ASP A 95 -23.59 0.16 0.31
CA ASP A 95 -22.75 -0.84 0.97
C ASP A 95 -21.61 -1.31 0.02
N GLU A 96 -21.90 -1.52 -1.27
CA GLU A 96 -20.89 -1.90 -2.27
C GLU A 96 -19.89 -0.78 -2.58
N LEU A 97 -20.36 0.48 -2.60
CA LEU A 97 -19.48 1.64 -2.76
C LEU A 97 -18.50 1.76 -1.58
N ILE A 98 -19.01 1.67 -0.35
CA ILE A 98 -18.19 1.75 0.86
C ILE A 98 -17.19 0.59 0.92
N ASP A 99 -17.63 -0.64 0.65
CA ASP A 99 -16.76 -1.81 0.58
C ASP A 99 -15.67 -1.66 -0.50
N GLY A 100 -16.03 -1.14 -1.68
CA GLY A 100 -15.09 -0.85 -2.75
C GLY A 100 -14.02 0.18 -2.34
N MET A 101 -14.43 1.26 -1.65
CA MET A 101 -13.51 2.26 -1.11
C MET A 101 -12.53 1.66 -0.10
N LEU A 102 -13.04 0.87 0.86
CA LEU A 102 -12.22 0.23 1.90
C LEU A 102 -11.23 -0.78 1.30
N LYS A 103 -11.68 -1.62 0.36
CA LYS A 103 -10.83 -2.58 -0.36
C LYS A 103 -9.75 -1.88 -1.18
N THR A 104 -10.09 -0.80 -1.87
CA THR A 104 -9.12 0.01 -2.61
C THR A 104 -8.04 0.54 -1.67
N GLY A 105 -8.44 1.18 -0.57
CA GLY A 105 -7.51 1.71 0.43
C GLY A 105 -6.63 0.62 1.04
N LEU A 106 -7.18 -0.55 1.33
CA LEU A 106 -6.42 -1.70 1.85
C LEU A 106 -5.36 -2.19 0.85
N VAL A 107 -5.78 -2.44 -0.40
CA VAL A 107 -4.89 -2.96 -1.44
C VAL A 107 -3.76 -1.97 -1.73
N THR A 108 -4.07 -0.69 -1.90
CA THR A 108 -3.06 0.32 -2.20
C THR A 108 -2.09 0.52 -1.04
N THR A 109 -2.57 0.50 0.20
CA THR A 109 -1.72 0.57 1.40
C THR A 109 -0.76 -0.62 1.45
N LEU A 110 -1.28 -1.83 1.34
CA LEU A 110 -0.46 -3.04 1.44
C LEU A 110 0.60 -3.07 0.33
N VAL A 111 0.23 -2.73 -0.90
CA VAL A 111 1.18 -2.66 -2.03
C VAL A 111 2.26 -1.61 -1.77
N SER A 112 1.89 -0.42 -1.29
CA SER A 112 2.85 0.64 -0.94
C SER A 112 3.84 0.19 0.14
N ASP A 113 3.35 -0.49 1.18
CA ASP A 113 4.19 -0.98 2.27
C ASP A 113 5.13 -2.10 1.81
N LEU A 114 4.65 -3.02 0.96
CA LEU A 114 5.50 -4.05 0.35
C LEU A 114 6.58 -3.42 -0.54
N GLN A 115 6.25 -2.38 -1.31
CA GLN A 115 7.22 -1.66 -2.13
C GLN A 115 8.27 -0.93 -1.28
N ALA A 116 7.89 -0.38 -0.13
CA ALA A 116 8.85 0.21 0.81
C ALA A 116 9.84 -0.84 1.34
N ILE A 117 9.36 -2.05 1.68
CA ILE A 117 10.23 -3.18 2.05
C ILE A 117 11.16 -3.56 0.89
N GLN A 118 10.62 -3.65 -0.34
CA GLN A 118 11.42 -3.95 -1.53
C GLN A 118 12.56 -2.96 -1.72
N LYS A 119 12.33 -1.67 -1.48
CA LYS A 119 13.39 -0.64 -1.55
C LYS A 119 14.51 -0.89 -0.54
N MET A 120 14.18 -1.30 0.68
CA MET A 120 15.20 -1.67 1.69
C MET A 120 16.00 -2.90 1.26
N ILE A 121 15.33 -3.88 0.64
CA ILE A 121 15.99 -5.06 0.08
C ILE A 121 16.94 -4.68 -1.07
N GLU A 122 16.52 -3.81 -1.99
CA GLU A 122 17.38 -3.32 -3.09
C GLU A 122 18.64 -2.66 -2.55
N ILE A 123 18.50 -1.76 -1.58
CA ILE A 123 19.63 -1.10 -0.92
C ILE A 123 20.57 -2.16 -0.32
N ARG A 124 20.02 -3.15 0.38
CA ARG A 124 20.84 -4.22 0.98
C ARG A 124 21.58 -5.05 -0.08
N LEU A 125 20.90 -5.45 -1.15
CA LEU A 125 21.51 -6.24 -2.22
C LEU A 125 22.66 -5.45 -2.88
N ALA A 126 22.47 -4.15 -3.13
CA ALA A 126 23.52 -3.28 -3.62
C ALA A 126 24.70 -3.20 -2.64
N MET A 127 24.44 -3.05 -1.33
CA MET A 127 25.48 -3.05 -0.32
C MET A 127 26.33 -4.33 -0.33
N ILE A 128 25.69 -5.49 -0.48
CA ILE A 128 26.37 -6.80 -0.56
C ILE A 128 27.22 -6.89 -1.83
N GLU A 129 26.68 -6.50 -2.99
CA GLU A 129 27.39 -6.51 -4.27
C GLU A 129 28.66 -5.63 -4.22
N HIS A 130 28.59 -4.49 -3.54
CA HIS A 130 29.69 -3.54 -3.42
C HIS A 130 30.57 -3.75 -2.19
N GLY A 131 30.30 -4.76 -1.36
CA GLY A 131 31.09 -5.08 -0.15
C GLY A 131 31.08 -3.97 0.92
N THR A 132 30.01 -3.19 1.01
CA THR A 132 29.86 -2.08 1.96
C THR A 132 28.90 -2.42 3.10
N THR A 133 29.16 -1.84 4.28
CA THR A 133 28.35 -2.04 5.49
C THR A 133 27.61 -0.78 5.93
N THR A 134 27.76 0.34 5.22
CA THR A 134 27.05 1.60 5.52
C THR A 134 26.06 1.94 4.42
N GLY A 135 24.76 1.82 4.72
CA GLY A 135 23.65 2.10 3.78
C GLY A 135 23.42 3.58 3.45
N ALA A 136 24.36 4.47 3.76
CA ALA A 136 24.17 5.93 3.69
C ALA A 136 24.44 6.56 2.30
N TYR A 137 24.83 5.80 1.27
CA TYR A 137 25.21 6.35 -0.03
C TYR A 137 24.81 5.47 -1.23
N TYR A 138 23.54 5.11 -1.34
CA TYR A 138 22.99 4.68 -2.64
C TYR A 138 21.76 5.52 -2.98
N GLU A 139 22.00 6.65 -3.67
CA GLU A 139 20.96 7.25 -4.51
C GLU A 139 20.83 6.38 -5.77
N ILE A 140 19.67 5.75 -5.91
CA ILE A 140 19.33 4.95 -7.09
C ILE A 140 18.99 5.97 -8.20
N HIS A 141 19.84 6.07 -9.23
CA HIS A 141 19.58 6.87 -10.44
C HIS A 141 18.81 6.08 -11.49
#